data_AF-A0A136LLX4-F1
#
_entry.id   AF-A0A136LLX4-F1
#
_cell.length_a   1.000
_cell.length_b   1.000
_cell.length_c   1.000
_cell.angle_alpha   90.00
_cell.angle_beta   90.00
_cell.angle_gamma   90.00
#
_symmetry.space_group_name_H-M   'P 1'
#
loop_
_entity.id
_entity.type
_entity.pdbx_description
1 polymer ?
#
loop_
_entity_poly.entity_id
_entity_poly.type
_entity_poly.pdbx_seq_one_letter_code
_entity_poly.pdbx_strand_id
1 'polypeptide(L)'
;MQLACKNCGALIPANDINIQTMLAVCKSCDAVFRFQPDDLTPAKAKRMESDLPAGIQVEDYEDGFLAHVNWRKAYGNLGAVISVVMAVVGVIVGVVMLFVVINLLRSGQFPLIASGMALVMLSIWLVFALFAMASLISDLKLDREWLTFKHHPAYWWGKRIRRSDIASVQLKPYRGSSETQTLVIVTRSGRQYKIDSFPALQARYLQRHLNHVLFASENAPFPDDLTAENVDQLRLSDDGEWVIDDDRSAGGIRSRNST
;
A
#
# COMPACT_ATOMS: atom_id res chain seq x y z
N MET A 1 3.07 -14.83 -27.97
CA MET A 1 2.35 -14.28 -29.13
C MET A 1 1.10 -15.11 -29.31
N GLN A 2 -0.08 -14.56 -29.06
CA GLN A 2 -1.35 -15.29 -29.16
C GLN A 2 -2.36 -14.41 -29.90
N LEU A 3 -3.08 -14.99 -30.84
CA LEU A 3 -4.08 -14.31 -31.68
C LEU A 3 -5.48 -14.70 -31.18
N ALA A 4 -6.37 -13.73 -31.01
CA ALA A 4 -7.77 -13.98 -30.66
C ALA A 4 -8.66 -13.96 -31.92
N CYS A 5 -9.69 -14.81 -31.97
CA CYS A 5 -10.64 -14.83 -33.06
C CYS A 5 -11.52 -13.57 -33.06
N LYS A 6 -11.65 -12.89 -34.20
CA LYS A 6 -12.50 -11.70 -34.34
C LYS A 6 -14.01 -12.01 -34.26
N ASN A 7 -14.41 -13.27 -34.44
CA ASN A 7 -15.81 -13.67 -34.46
C ASN A 7 -16.32 -14.13 -33.08
N CYS A 8 -15.50 -14.89 -32.33
CA CYS A 8 -15.93 -15.47 -31.05
C CYS A 8 -15.01 -15.12 -29.86
N GLY A 9 -13.91 -14.39 -30.07
CA GLY A 9 -12.96 -14.02 -29.02
C GLY A 9 -12.06 -15.15 -28.52
N ALA A 10 -12.27 -16.40 -28.99
CA ALA A 10 -11.48 -17.55 -28.55
C ALA A 10 -10.00 -17.42 -28.96
N LEU A 11 -9.10 -17.86 -28.08
CA LEU A 11 -7.66 -17.91 -28.35
C LEU A 11 -7.33 -18.98 -29.39
N ILE A 12 -6.55 -18.59 -30.40
CA ILE A 12 -6.13 -19.50 -31.48
C ILE A 12 -4.73 -20.05 -31.14
N PRO A 13 -4.58 -21.38 -31.04
CA PRO A 13 -3.28 -21.99 -30.77
C PRO A 13 -2.32 -21.80 -31.95
N ALA A 14 -1.02 -21.75 -31.67
CA ALA A 14 0.01 -21.45 -32.67
C ALA A 14 0.02 -22.40 -33.89
N ASN A 15 -0.41 -23.66 -33.70
CA ASN A 15 -0.49 -24.65 -34.78
C ASN A 15 -1.57 -24.35 -35.83
N ASP A 16 -2.56 -23.53 -35.48
CA ASP A 16 -3.68 -23.17 -36.35
C ASP A 16 -3.47 -21.78 -37.01
N ILE A 17 -2.24 -21.26 -36.96
CA ILE A 17 -1.84 -19.98 -37.53
C ILE A 17 -0.79 -20.22 -38.63
N ASN A 18 -1.12 -19.85 -39.86
CA ASN A 18 -0.17 -19.89 -40.97
C ASN A 18 0.42 -18.49 -41.19
N ILE A 19 1.65 -18.29 -40.70
CA ILE A 19 2.37 -17.01 -40.76
C ILE A 19 2.73 -16.64 -42.22
N GLN A 20 2.99 -17.63 -43.08
CA GLN A 20 3.38 -17.39 -44.47
C GLN A 20 2.22 -16.84 -45.31
N THR A 21 1.01 -17.33 -45.08
CA THR A 21 -0.20 -16.90 -45.79
C THR A 21 -0.99 -15.82 -45.04
N MET A 22 -0.61 -15.54 -43.78
CA MET A 22 -1.31 -14.66 -42.84
C MET A 22 -2.77 -15.08 -42.58
N LEU A 23 -3.01 -16.39 -42.52
CA LEU A 23 -4.34 -16.97 -42.30
C LEU A 23 -4.38 -17.71 -40.96
N ALA A 24 -5.47 -17.53 -40.22
CA ALA A 24 -5.73 -18.25 -38.97
C ALA A 24 -7.09 -18.96 -39.05
N VAL A 25 -7.17 -20.13 -38.42
CA VAL A 25 -8.41 -20.93 -38.32
C VAL A 25 -8.82 -21.03 -36.85
N CYS A 26 -10.03 -20.60 -36.52
CA CYS A 26 -10.56 -20.74 -35.18
C CYS A 26 -11.30 -22.07 -35.02
N LYS A 27 -10.80 -22.99 -34.18
CA LYS A 27 -11.46 -24.27 -33.89
C LYS A 27 -12.80 -24.16 -33.15
N SER A 28 -13.10 -23.02 -32.54
CA SER A 28 -14.34 -22.84 -31.77
C SER A 28 -15.53 -22.40 -32.62
N CYS A 29 -15.29 -21.72 -33.75
CA CYS A 29 -16.36 -21.24 -34.63
C CYS A 29 -16.11 -21.54 -36.12
N ASP A 30 -15.06 -22.32 -36.43
CA ASP A 30 -14.58 -22.68 -37.76
C ASP A 30 -14.38 -21.49 -38.72
N ALA A 31 -14.21 -20.29 -38.18
CA ALA A 31 -13.94 -19.10 -38.97
C ALA A 31 -12.49 -19.09 -39.45
N VAL A 32 -12.32 -18.93 -40.76
CA VAL A 32 -11.02 -18.68 -41.40
C VAL A 32 -10.93 -17.20 -41.73
N PHE A 33 -9.93 -16.52 -41.20
CA PHE A 33 -9.75 -15.09 -41.43
C PHE A 33 -8.28 -14.74 -41.63
N ARG A 34 -8.06 -13.63 -42.33
CA ARG A 34 -6.74 -13.07 -42.55
C ARG A 34 -6.41 -12.08 -41.45
N PHE A 35 -5.23 -12.20 -40.86
CA PHE A 35 -4.75 -11.28 -39.83
C PHE A 35 -3.56 -10.48 -40.37
N GLN A 36 -3.39 -9.25 -39.91
CA GLN A 36 -2.24 -8.44 -40.26
C GLN A 36 -1.16 -8.56 -39.17
N PRO A 37 0.12 -8.31 -39.46
CA PRO A 37 1.18 -8.29 -38.46
C PRO A 37 0.92 -7.27 -37.33
N ASP A 38 0.10 -6.24 -37.57
CA ASP A 38 -0.35 -5.31 -36.53
C ASP A 38 -1.40 -5.93 -35.58
N ASP A 39 -2.12 -6.97 -36.00
CA ASP A 39 -3.05 -7.74 -35.15
C ASP A 39 -2.29 -8.73 -34.23
N LEU A 40 -0.99 -8.97 -34.47
CA LEU A 40 -0.12 -9.85 -33.67
C LEU A 40 0.49 -9.16 -32.45
N THR A 41 0.10 -7.91 -32.17
CA THR A 41 0.50 -7.29 -30.90
C THR A 41 0.07 -8.22 -29.77
N PRO A 42 0.95 -8.59 -28.82
CA PRO A 42 0.45 -9.10 -27.56
C PRO A 42 -0.58 -8.07 -27.13
N ALA A 43 -1.78 -8.51 -26.77
CA ALA A 43 -2.59 -7.69 -25.89
C ALA A 43 -1.64 -7.37 -24.74
N LYS A 44 -1.01 -6.18 -24.76
CA LYS A 44 -0.51 -5.56 -23.56
C LYS A 44 -1.78 -5.53 -22.77
N ALA A 45 -1.94 -6.50 -21.85
CA ALA A 45 -2.87 -6.40 -20.76
C ALA A 45 -2.72 -4.94 -20.35
N LYS A 46 -3.76 -4.17 -20.64
CA LYS A 46 -3.74 -2.74 -20.43
C LYS A 46 -3.77 -2.69 -18.92
N ARG A 47 -2.57 -2.76 -18.31
CA ARG A 47 -2.34 -2.77 -16.87
C ARG A 47 -3.18 -1.62 -16.38
N MET A 48 -4.37 -1.92 -15.87
CA MET A 48 -5.25 -0.89 -15.39
C MET A 48 -4.45 -0.36 -14.22
N GLU A 49 -4.12 0.92 -14.33
CA GLU A 49 -3.31 1.60 -13.35
C GLU A 49 -4.15 1.57 -12.08
N SER A 50 -3.99 0.51 -11.29
CA SER A 50 -4.81 0.27 -10.11
C SER A 50 -4.60 1.49 -9.25
N ASP A 51 -5.68 2.22 -8.97
CA ASP A 51 -5.60 3.50 -8.26
C ASP A 51 -4.71 3.33 -7.02
N LEU A 52 -3.53 3.96 -7.03
CA LEU A 52 -2.59 3.85 -5.93
C LEU A 52 -3.31 4.32 -4.66
N PRO A 53 -3.25 3.55 -3.56
CA PRO A 53 -3.94 3.91 -2.35
C PRO A 53 -3.43 5.27 -1.85
N ALA A 54 -4.35 6.12 -1.39
CA ALA A 54 -4.06 7.49 -1.02
C ALA A 54 -2.85 7.59 -0.07
N GLY A 55 -1.85 8.38 -0.45
CA GLY A 55 -0.65 8.60 0.35
C GLY A 55 0.50 7.62 0.10
N ILE A 56 0.35 6.63 -0.79
CA ILE A 56 1.47 5.84 -1.31
C ILE A 56 1.85 6.36 -2.69
N GLN A 57 3.14 6.59 -2.91
CA GLN A 57 3.72 6.78 -4.24
C GLN A 57 4.74 5.67 -4.45
N VAL A 58 4.64 4.93 -5.55
CA VAL A 58 5.57 3.87 -5.89
C VAL A 58 6.33 4.25 -7.15
N GLU A 59 7.65 4.18 -7.07
CA GLU A 59 8.56 4.30 -8.19
C GLU A 59 9.20 2.93 -8.43
N ASP A 60 8.89 2.32 -9.56
CA ASP A 60 9.50 1.07 -9.99
C ASP A 60 10.82 1.37 -10.73
N TYR A 61 11.88 0.63 -10.38
CA TYR A 61 13.19 0.67 -11.04
C TYR A 61 13.48 -0.71 -11.67
N GLU A 62 14.47 -0.80 -12.57
CA GLU A 62 14.78 -2.06 -13.28
C GLU A 62 15.05 -3.26 -12.34
N ASP A 63 15.58 -3.02 -11.13
CA ASP A 63 15.96 -4.08 -10.19
C ASP A 63 15.26 -4.02 -8.83
N GLY A 64 14.23 -3.19 -8.69
CA GLY A 64 13.65 -2.89 -7.39
C GLY A 64 12.54 -1.87 -7.43
N PHE A 65 12.15 -1.36 -6.26
CA PHE A 65 11.15 -0.31 -6.17
C PHE A 65 11.39 0.58 -4.93
N LEU A 66 10.85 1.79 -4.98
CA LEU A 66 10.80 2.73 -3.87
C LEU A 66 9.35 3.11 -3.62
N ALA A 67 8.83 2.81 -2.44
CA ALA A 67 7.53 3.27 -2.00
C ALA A 67 7.68 4.38 -0.97
N HIS A 68 7.19 5.57 -1.31
CA HIS A 68 7.06 6.71 -0.41
C HIS A 68 5.67 6.69 0.22
N VAL A 69 5.61 6.55 1.55
CA VAL A 69 4.37 6.59 2.32
C VAL A 69 4.29 7.92 3.06
N ASN A 70 3.35 8.75 2.64
CA ASN A 70 3.03 10.02 3.29
C ASN A 70 1.92 9.80 4.32
N TRP A 71 2.30 9.76 5.60
CA TRP A 71 1.36 9.46 6.70
C TRP A 71 0.26 10.51 6.85
N ARG A 72 0.56 11.77 6.55
CA ARG A 72 -0.45 12.84 6.58
C ARG A 72 -1.60 12.55 5.61
N LYS A 73 -1.28 12.03 4.42
CA LYS A 73 -2.30 11.62 3.44
C LYS A 73 -2.96 10.30 3.83
N ALA A 74 -2.22 9.39 4.48
CA ALA A 74 -2.74 8.09 4.92
C ALA A 74 -3.84 8.19 6.00
N TYR A 75 -3.77 9.18 6.90
CA TYR A 75 -4.80 9.42 7.93
C TYR A 75 -5.98 10.29 7.45
N GLY A 76 -6.00 10.67 6.18
CA GLY A 76 -7.08 11.42 5.56
C GLY A 76 -7.18 12.90 5.98
N ASN A 77 -8.18 13.57 5.42
CA ASN A 77 -8.35 15.02 5.55
C ASN A 77 -8.71 15.46 6.98
N LEU A 78 -9.42 14.62 7.75
CA LEU A 78 -9.86 14.95 9.10
C LEU A 78 -8.67 15.14 10.06
N GLY A 79 -7.69 14.23 10.02
CA GLY A 79 -6.47 14.34 10.82
C GLY A 79 -5.63 15.57 10.45
N ALA A 80 -5.58 15.90 9.16
CA ALA A 80 -4.92 17.12 8.68
C ALA A 80 -5.60 18.41 9.19
N VAL A 81 -6.93 18.45 9.23
CA VAL A 81 -7.66 19.62 9.77
C VAL A 81 -7.45 19.74 11.28
N ILE A 82 -7.60 18.64 12.02
CA ILE A 82 -7.42 18.64 13.48
C ILE A 82 -6.00 19.07 13.85
N SER A 83 -4.98 18.54 13.18
CA SER A 83 -3.59 18.93 13.44
C SER A 83 -3.33 20.42 13.19
N VAL A 84 -3.89 21.00 12.12
CA VAL A 84 -3.78 22.44 11.84
C VAL A 84 -4.46 23.27 12.92
N VAL A 85 -5.70 22.91 13.31
CA VAL A 85 -6.43 23.61 14.37
C VAL A 85 -5.66 23.55 15.69
N MET A 86 -5.17 22.38 16.08
CA MET A 86 -4.38 22.20 17.31
C MET A 86 -3.06 22.99 17.27
N ALA A 87 -2.40 23.08 16.12
CA ALA A 87 -1.20 23.90 15.96
C ALA A 87 -1.50 25.39 16.14
N VAL A 88 -2.59 25.89 15.53
CA VAL A 88 -3.02 27.29 15.68
C VAL A 88 -3.37 27.61 17.13
N VAL A 89 -4.15 26.75 17.79
CA VAL A 89 -4.48 26.90 19.21
C VAL A 89 -3.21 26.88 20.07
N GLY A 90 -2.29 25.94 19.80
CA GLY A 90 -1.01 25.85 20.49
C GLY A 90 -0.18 27.14 20.40
N VAL A 91 -0.11 27.74 19.20
CA VAL A 91 0.56 29.03 18.97
C VAL A 91 -0.13 30.16 19.73
N ILE A 92 -1.46 30.28 19.65
CA ILE A 92 -2.22 31.32 20.34
C ILE A 92 -1.99 31.22 21.86
N VAL A 93 -2.14 30.03 22.44
CA VAL A 93 -1.90 29.79 23.86
C VAL A 93 -0.45 30.11 24.22
N GLY A 94 0.52 29.68 23.41
CA GLY A 94 1.93 29.97 23.65
C GLY A 94 2.24 31.46 23.67
N VAL A 95 1.68 32.23 22.73
CA VAL A 95 1.86 33.68 22.66
C VAL A 95 1.19 34.38 23.84
N VAL A 96 -0.06 34.04 24.16
CA VAL A 96 -0.77 34.61 25.32
C VAL A 96 -0.01 34.32 26.62
N MET A 97 0.45 33.09 26.81
CA MET A 97 1.20 32.71 28.00
C MET A 97 2.57 33.38 28.09
N LEU A 98 3.23 33.61 26.95
CA LEU A 98 4.44 34.40 26.90
C LEU A 98 4.20 35.84 27.40
N PHE A 99 3.12 36.49 26.96
CA PHE A 99 2.73 37.80 27.46
C PHE A 99 2.43 37.80 28.97
N VAL A 100 1.73 36.76 29.46
CA VAL A 100 1.45 36.61 30.90
C VAL A 100 2.76 36.46 31.70
N VAL A 101 3.69 35.63 31.23
CA VAL A 101 5.01 35.45 31.85
C VAL A 101 5.79 36.76 31.90
N ILE A 102 5.81 37.54 30.80
CA ILE A 102 6.47 38.85 30.75
C ILE A 102 5.90 39.82 31.80
N ASN A 103 4.58 39.80 32.01
CA ASN A 103 3.94 40.63 33.03
C ASN A 103 4.25 40.12 34.45
N LEU A 104 4.25 38.80 34.67
CA LEU A 104 4.59 38.20 35.97
C LEU A 104 6.05 38.41 36.37
N LEU A 105 6.96 38.49 35.40
CA LEU A 105 8.36 38.86 35.66
C LEU A 105 8.47 40.24 36.32
N ARG A 106 7.54 41.16 36.06
CA ARG A 106 7.50 42.47 36.73
C ARG A 106 6.97 42.42 38.15
N SER A 107 6.11 41.45 38.48
CA SER A 107 5.51 41.31 39.82
C SER A 107 6.38 40.49 40.78
N GLY A 108 7.43 39.81 40.29
CA GLY A 108 8.34 39.01 41.12
C GLY A 108 7.73 37.71 41.65
N GLN A 109 6.59 37.28 41.12
CA GLN A 109 5.89 36.07 41.57
C GLN A 109 6.49 34.81 40.91
N PHE A 110 7.65 34.38 41.40
CA PHE A 110 8.42 33.24 40.85
C PHE A 110 7.62 31.94 40.62
N PRO A 111 6.72 31.50 41.52
CA PRO A 111 5.95 30.27 41.28
C PRO A 111 5.06 30.34 40.03
N LEU A 112 4.44 31.49 39.77
CA LEU A 112 3.57 31.69 38.61
C LEU A 112 4.37 31.87 37.32
N ILE A 113 5.58 32.41 37.41
CA ILE A 113 6.50 32.49 36.28
C ILE A 113 6.90 31.07 35.83
N ALA A 114 7.24 30.19 36.77
CA ALA A 114 7.64 28.82 36.46
C ALA A 114 6.50 28.03 35.78
N SER A 115 5.28 28.13 36.28
CA SER A 115 4.12 27.47 35.65
C SER A 115 3.79 28.05 34.27
N GLY A 116 3.87 29.38 34.11
CA GLY A 116 3.71 30.03 32.82
C GLY A 116 4.75 29.58 31.80
N MET A 117 6.02 29.47 32.20
CA MET A 117 7.08 28.97 31.32
C MET A 117 6.89 27.49 30.94
N ALA A 118 6.42 26.65 31.87
CA ALA A 118 6.10 25.26 31.55
C ALA A 118 5.01 25.17 30.46
N LEU A 119 4.01 26.04 30.50
CA LEU A 119 2.94 26.09 29.51
C LEU A 119 3.43 26.63 28.15
N VAL A 120 4.32 27.61 28.14
CA VAL A 120 4.99 28.06 26.89
C VAL A 120 5.79 26.91 26.26
N MET A 121 6.57 26.18 27.07
CA MET A 121 7.35 25.04 26.59
C MET A 121 6.45 23.91 26.07
N LEU A 122 5.33 23.65 26.74
CA LEU A 122 4.32 22.68 26.29
C LEU A 122 3.72 23.09 24.95
N SER A 123 3.37 24.37 24.77
CA SER A 123 2.87 24.89 23.49
C SER A 123 3.88 24.71 22.36
N ILE A 124 5.15 25.07 22.59
CA ILE A 124 6.23 24.89 21.61
C ILE A 124 6.41 23.41 21.26
N TRP A 125 6.44 22.55 22.29
CA TRP A 125 6.57 21.10 22.11
C TRP A 125 5.40 20.53 21.30
N LEU A 126 4.16 20.96 21.57
CA LEU A 126 2.97 20.50 20.86
C LEU A 126 3.00 20.91 19.38
N VAL A 127 3.36 22.17 19.07
CA VAL A 127 3.51 22.63 17.70
C VAL A 127 4.61 21.84 16.97
N PHE A 128 5.76 21.61 17.63
CA PHE A 128 6.84 20.81 17.07
C PHE A 128 6.43 19.35 16.83
N ALA A 129 5.71 18.73 17.78
CA ALA A 129 5.23 17.36 17.64
C ALA A 129 4.24 17.22 16.46
N LEU A 130 3.32 18.17 16.31
CA LEU A 130 2.38 18.20 15.18
C LEU A 130 3.11 18.39 13.84
N PHE A 131 4.11 19.27 13.81
CA PHE A 131 4.94 19.46 12.62
C PHE A 131 5.76 18.22 12.25
N ALA A 132 6.35 17.56 13.25
CA ALA A 132 7.11 16.33 13.06
C ALA A 132 6.22 15.20 12.51
N MET A 133 4.99 15.06 13.03
CA MET A 133 4.00 14.11 12.51
C MET A 133 3.56 14.46 11.08
N ALA A 134 3.35 15.75 10.78
CA ALA A 134 2.94 16.20 9.45
C ALA A 134 4.04 16.01 8.38
N SER A 135 5.30 16.04 8.81
CA SER A 135 6.48 15.82 7.96
C SER A 135 6.91 14.36 7.93
N LEU A 136 6.16 13.47 8.57
CA LEU A 136 6.50 12.06 8.64
C LEU A 136 6.29 11.41 7.27
N ILE A 137 7.38 10.99 6.64
CA ILE A 137 7.39 10.25 5.38
C ILE A 137 8.18 8.97 5.62
N SER A 138 7.65 7.82 5.21
CA SER A 138 8.41 6.57 5.24
C SER A 138 8.81 6.14 3.85
N ASP A 139 10.08 5.81 3.69
CA ASP A 139 10.63 5.27 2.46
C ASP A 139 10.88 3.78 2.66
N LEU A 140 10.16 2.97 1.88
CA LEU A 140 10.41 1.54 1.74
C LEU A 140 11.09 1.31 0.40
N LYS A 141 12.41 1.08 0.44
CA LYS A 141 13.22 0.85 -0.75
C LYS A 141 13.67 -0.60 -0.81
N LEU A 142 13.34 -1.29 -1.89
CA LEU A 142 13.88 -2.61 -2.21
C LEU A 142 14.95 -2.45 -3.30
N ASP A 143 16.21 -2.63 -2.92
CA ASP A 143 17.35 -2.71 -3.82
C ASP A 143 17.66 -4.18 -4.19
N ARG A 144 18.64 -4.40 -5.10
CA ARG A 144 19.14 -5.74 -5.49
C ARG A 144 19.51 -6.61 -4.28
N GLU A 145 20.18 -6.03 -3.28
CA GLU A 145 20.71 -6.77 -2.13
C GLU A 145 19.92 -6.53 -0.84
N TRP A 146 19.32 -5.35 -0.66
CA TRP A 146 18.74 -4.92 0.62
C TRP A 146 17.33 -4.40 0.46
N LEU A 147 16.45 -4.82 1.36
CA LEU A 147 15.24 -4.09 1.69
C LEU A 147 15.57 -3.11 2.82
N THR A 148 15.40 -1.82 2.55
CA THR A 148 15.63 -0.75 3.51
C THR A 148 14.33 -0.01 3.81
N PHE A 149 14.10 0.25 5.09
CA PHE A 149 12.96 1.01 5.55
C PHE A 149 13.46 2.19 6.39
N LYS A 150 13.10 3.40 6.00
CA LYS A 150 13.54 4.64 6.66
C LYS A 150 12.35 5.55 6.93
N HIS A 151 12.39 6.24 8.07
CA HIS A 151 11.44 7.31 8.39
C HIS A 151 12.15 8.66 8.27
N HIS A 152 11.47 9.63 7.68
CA HIS A 152 11.81 11.05 7.65
C HIS A 152 10.79 11.79 8.53
N PRO A 153 11.14 12.90 9.21
CA PRO A 153 12.39 13.67 9.11
C PRO A 153 13.52 13.13 10.01
N ALA A 154 13.21 12.20 10.91
CA ALA A 154 14.15 11.68 11.87
C ALA A 154 15.04 10.58 11.23
N TYR A 155 16.30 10.92 10.94
CA TYR A 155 17.46 10.06 10.57
C TYR A 155 17.82 8.86 11.50
N TRP A 156 16.94 8.38 12.36
CA TRP A 156 17.27 7.54 13.51
C TRP A 156 16.86 6.10 13.16
N TRP A 157 17.88 5.33 12.77
CA TRP A 157 17.92 3.88 12.46
C TRP A 157 16.80 3.34 11.56
N GLY A 158 16.98 3.50 10.24
CA GLY A 158 16.29 2.66 9.27
C GLY A 158 16.69 1.19 9.40
N LYS A 159 15.73 0.28 9.25
CA LYS A 159 16.01 -1.16 9.25
C LYS A 159 16.49 -1.59 7.87
N ARG A 160 17.50 -2.45 7.83
CA ARG A 160 18.01 -3.06 6.60
C ARG A 160 17.98 -4.57 6.73
N ILE A 161 17.37 -5.25 5.76
CA ILE A 161 17.24 -6.71 5.72
C ILE A 161 17.74 -7.14 4.36
N ARG A 162 18.60 -8.16 4.28
CA ARG A 162 19.03 -8.69 2.98
C ARG A 162 17.87 -9.34 2.25
N ARG A 163 17.77 -9.09 0.94
CA ARG A 163 16.74 -9.67 0.08
C ARG A 163 16.76 -11.21 0.12
N SER A 164 17.95 -11.81 0.13
CA SER A 164 18.15 -13.26 0.23
C SER A 164 17.58 -13.88 1.50
N ASP A 165 17.53 -13.10 2.58
CA ASP A 165 17.13 -13.59 3.90
C ASP A 165 15.60 -13.57 4.05
N ILE A 166 14.88 -12.92 3.15
CA ILE A 166 13.42 -12.82 3.20
C ILE A 166 12.81 -14.15 2.75
N ALA A 167 11.95 -14.72 3.60
CA ALA A 167 11.20 -15.94 3.32
C ALA A 167 9.76 -15.65 2.94
N SER A 168 9.10 -14.75 3.66
CA SER A 168 7.73 -14.31 3.35
C SER A 168 7.44 -12.93 3.93
N VAL A 169 6.45 -12.26 3.33
CA VAL A 169 5.87 -11.02 3.85
C VAL A 169 4.46 -11.30 4.33
N GLN A 170 4.18 -11.01 5.60
CA GLN A 170 2.92 -11.30 6.28
C GLN A 170 2.28 -10.02 6.83
N LEU A 171 0.97 -10.04 6.98
CA LEU A 171 0.20 -8.99 7.66
C LEU A 171 -0.30 -9.51 9.00
N LYS A 172 -0.20 -8.67 10.03
CA LYS A 172 -0.75 -8.96 11.36
C LYS A 172 -1.67 -7.81 11.78
N PRO A 173 -2.83 -8.06 12.39
CA PRO A 173 -3.70 -7.00 12.89
C PRO A 173 -2.99 -6.20 13.98
N TYR A 174 -2.99 -4.88 13.86
CA TYR A 174 -2.42 -4.00 14.89
C TYR A 174 -3.44 -3.85 16.03
N ARG A 175 -3.06 -4.28 17.25
CA ARG A 175 -3.94 -4.28 18.45
C ARG A 175 -5.31 -4.96 18.23
N GLY A 176 -5.38 -5.95 17.34
CA GLY A 176 -6.64 -6.64 17.01
C GLY A 176 -7.60 -5.84 16.13
N SER A 177 -7.20 -4.66 15.63
CA SER A 177 -7.99 -3.90 14.64
C SER A 177 -7.79 -4.48 13.25
N SER A 178 -8.88 -4.62 12.49
CA SER A 178 -8.85 -4.98 11.06
C SER A 178 -8.47 -3.80 10.16
N GLU A 179 -8.70 -2.56 10.62
CA GLU A 179 -8.46 -1.33 9.85
C GLU A 179 -6.97 -1.00 9.72
N THR A 180 -6.16 -1.42 10.70
CA THR A 180 -4.71 -1.19 10.71
C THR A 180 -3.96 -2.50 10.80
N GLN A 181 -3.08 -2.75 9.83
CA GLN A 181 -2.32 -3.99 9.73
C GLN A 181 -0.81 -3.69 9.75
N THR A 182 -0.08 -4.42 10.58
CA THR A 182 1.36 -4.38 10.65
C THR A 182 1.98 -5.27 9.58
N LEU A 183 2.85 -4.68 8.76
CA LEU A 183 3.66 -5.40 7.79
C LEU A 183 4.83 -6.08 8.51
N VAL A 184 4.88 -7.40 8.45
CA VAL A 184 5.88 -8.24 9.11
C VAL A 184 6.65 -9.04 8.08
N ILE A 185 7.97 -8.89 8.08
CA ILE A 185 8.86 -9.70 7.24
C ILE A 185 9.36 -10.87 8.06
N VAL A 186 9.14 -12.07 7.54
CA VAL A 186 9.68 -13.30 8.12
C VAL A 186 10.92 -13.68 7.32
N THR A 187 12.04 -13.83 8.01
CA THR A 187 13.29 -14.29 7.40
C THR A 187 13.38 -15.80 7.36
N ARG A 188 14.25 -16.34 6.49
CA ARG A 188 14.56 -17.78 6.40
C ARG A 188 15.08 -18.36 7.71
N SER A 189 15.70 -17.53 8.56
CA SER A 189 16.11 -17.89 9.92
C SER A 189 14.96 -18.03 10.92
N GLY A 190 13.72 -17.75 10.51
CA GLY A 190 12.54 -17.69 11.38
C GLY A 190 12.38 -16.38 12.16
N ARG A 191 13.34 -15.45 12.08
CA ARG A 191 13.21 -14.12 12.73
C ARG A 191 12.16 -13.27 12.02
N GLN A 192 11.31 -12.61 12.82
CA GLN A 192 10.26 -11.72 12.34
C GLN A 192 10.64 -10.26 12.58
N TYR A 193 10.64 -9.45 11.53
CA TYR A 193 10.88 -8.02 11.59
C TYR A 193 9.59 -7.27 11.31
N LYS A 194 9.09 -6.56 12.33
CA LYS A 194 7.98 -5.61 12.17
C LYS A 194 8.52 -4.37 11.46
N ILE A 195 7.95 -4.04 10.30
CA ILE A 195 8.25 -2.79 9.59
C ILE A 195 7.47 -1.68 10.28
N ASP A 196 6.15 -1.62 10.02
CA ASP A 196 5.26 -0.61 10.54
C ASP A 196 3.79 -1.03 10.36
N SER A 197 2.89 -0.26 10.95
CA SER A 197 1.44 -0.44 10.86
C SER A 197 0.82 0.53 9.88
N PHE A 198 0.22 0.01 8.82
CA PHE A 198 -0.44 0.79 7.79
C PHE A 198 -1.96 0.58 7.83
N PRO A 199 -2.77 1.50 7.29
CA PRO A 199 -4.16 1.22 6.93
C PRO A 199 -4.24 -0.07 6.11
N ALA A 200 -5.29 -0.87 6.31
CA ALA A 200 -5.38 -2.23 5.77
C ALA A 200 -5.18 -2.29 4.25
N LEU A 201 -5.76 -1.35 3.50
CA LEU A 201 -5.61 -1.23 2.06
C LEU A 201 -4.15 -1.01 1.65
N GLN A 202 -3.47 -0.06 2.31
CA GLN A 202 -2.07 0.26 2.10
C GLN A 202 -1.15 -0.92 2.45
N ALA A 203 -1.42 -1.57 3.58
CA ALA A 203 -0.66 -2.72 4.06
C ALA A 203 -0.71 -3.89 3.06
N ARG A 204 -1.90 -4.21 2.54
CA ARG A 204 -2.12 -5.25 1.54
C ARG A 204 -1.47 -4.91 0.21
N TYR A 205 -1.61 -3.67 -0.24
CA TYR A 205 -0.94 -3.20 -1.46
C TYR A 205 0.58 -3.37 -1.34
N LEU A 206 1.20 -2.90 -0.24
CA LEU A 206 2.63 -3.05 0.01
C LEU A 206 3.07 -4.50 0.14
N GLN A 207 2.32 -5.33 0.87
CA GLN A 207 2.61 -6.76 0.99
C GLN A 207 2.60 -7.43 -0.38
N ARG A 208 1.58 -7.13 -1.20
CA ARG A 208 1.42 -7.73 -2.52
C ARG A 208 2.52 -7.26 -3.48
N HIS A 209 2.82 -5.96 -3.52
CA HIS A 209 3.90 -5.41 -4.35
C HIS A 209 5.26 -5.99 -3.95
N LEU A 210 5.54 -6.08 -2.65
CA LEU A 210 6.73 -6.75 -2.14
C LEU A 210 6.78 -8.21 -2.56
N ASN A 211 5.69 -8.96 -2.39
CA ASN A 211 5.66 -10.37 -2.75
C ASN A 211 5.87 -10.57 -4.26
N HIS A 212 5.27 -9.72 -5.09
CA HIS A 212 5.49 -9.74 -6.53
C HIS A 212 6.98 -9.48 -6.84
N VAL A 213 7.58 -8.39 -6.34
CA VAL A 213 8.99 -8.11 -6.67
C VAL A 213 9.97 -9.13 -6.06
N LEU A 214 9.67 -9.68 -4.88
CA LEU A 214 10.55 -10.64 -4.19
C LEU A 214 10.44 -12.06 -4.73
N PHE A 215 9.24 -12.50 -5.14
CA PHE A 215 8.93 -13.89 -5.45
C PHE A 215 8.35 -14.12 -6.85
N ALA A 216 8.15 -13.08 -7.68
CA ALA A 216 7.74 -13.25 -9.08
C ALA A 216 8.89 -13.87 -9.89
N SER A 217 9.01 -15.19 -9.77
CA SER A 217 9.47 -16.07 -10.83
C SER A 217 8.30 -16.79 -11.52
N GLU A 218 7.04 -16.39 -11.33
CA GLU A 218 5.89 -16.97 -12.04
C GLU A 218 4.80 -15.91 -12.33
N ASN A 219 4.44 -15.83 -13.61
CA ASN A 219 3.65 -14.78 -14.25
C ASN A 219 2.14 -14.95 -14.03
N ALA A 220 1.56 -14.34 -13.00
CA ALA A 220 0.11 -14.21 -12.88
C ALA A 220 -0.28 -12.72 -13.02
N PRO A 221 -0.93 -12.31 -14.13
CA PRO A 221 -1.43 -10.94 -14.28
C PRO A 221 -2.52 -10.64 -13.25
N PHE A 222 -2.50 -9.39 -12.78
CA PHE A 222 -3.34 -8.87 -11.70
C PHE A 222 -4.75 -8.53 -12.21
N PRO A 223 -5.82 -8.76 -11.42
CA PRO A 223 -7.15 -8.27 -11.74
C PRO A 223 -7.23 -6.75 -11.53
N ASP A 224 -7.73 -6.07 -12.54
CA ASP A 224 -7.69 -4.62 -12.69
C ASP A 224 -8.75 -3.86 -11.84
N ASP A 225 -9.60 -4.56 -11.08
CA ASP A 225 -10.87 -4.08 -10.50
C ASP A 225 -10.94 -4.09 -8.96
N LEU A 226 -9.79 -3.91 -8.28
CA LEU A 226 -9.73 -3.95 -6.82
C LEU A 226 -10.34 -2.72 -6.14
N THR A 227 -11.50 -2.92 -5.51
CA THR A 227 -12.15 -1.94 -4.60
C THR A 227 -11.99 -2.34 -3.14
N ALA A 228 -12.16 -1.39 -2.22
CA ALA A 228 -12.12 -1.66 -0.77
C ALA A 228 -13.09 -2.76 -0.31
N GLU A 229 -14.13 -3.05 -1.10
CA GLU A 229 -15.19 -4.02 -0.85
C GLU A 229 -14.81 -5.45 -1.26
N ASN A 230 -14.05 -5.59 -2.36
CA ASN A 230 -13.70 -6.89 -2.94
C ASN A 230 -12.29 -7.37 -2.47
N VAL A 231 -11.56 -6.49 -1.78
CA VAL A 231 -10.22 -6.71 -1.22
C VAL A 231 -10.15 -7.87 -0.21
N ASP A 232 -11.26 -8.20 0.46
CA ASP A 232 -11.35 -9.31 1.42
C ASP A 232 -11.63 -10.67 0.77
N GLN A 233 -11.97 -10.69 -0.52
CA GLN A 233 -12.40 -11.90 -1.25
C GLN A 233 -11.32 -12.45 -2.18
N LEU A 234 -10.18 -11.75 -2.33
CA LEU A 234 -9.10 -12.18 -3.20
C LEU A 234 -8.25 -13.29 -2.59
N ARG A 235 -8.18 -14.41 -3.31
CA ARG A 235 -7.28 -15.53 -3.02
C ARG A 235 -6.47 -15.90 -4.25
N LEU A 236 -5.28 -16.44 -4.01
CA LEU A 236 -4.48 -17.07 -5.05
C LEU A 236 -5.01 -18.50 -5.19
N SER A 237 -5.46 -18.89 -6.38
CA SER A 237 -5.84 -20.27 -6.65
C SER A 237 -4.59 -21.17 -6.65
N ASP A 238 -4.81 -22.48 -6.50
CA ASP A 238 -3.74 -23.48 -6.57
C ASP A 238 -3.02 -23.47 -7.94
N ASP A 239 -3.66 -22.91 -8.96
CA ASP A 239 -3.15 -22.77 -10.32
C ASP A 239 -2.36 -21.46 -10.53
N GLY A 240 -2.19 -20.67 -9.47
CA GLY A 240 -1.43 -19.41 -9.50
C GLY A 240 -2.20 -18.20 -10.05
N GLU A 241 -3.49 -18.34 -10.37
CA GLU A 241 -4.34 -17.22 -10.81
C GLU A 241 -5.02 -16.53 -9.62
N TRP A 242 -5.20 -15.21 -9.69
CA TRP A 242 -5.95 -14.45 -8.69
C TRP A 242 -7.44 -14.58 -8.95
N VAL A 243 -8.19 -15.10 -7.97
CA VAL A 243 -9.64 -15.27 -8.05
C VAL A 243 -10.32 -14.43 -6.96
N ILE A 244 -11.40 -13.74 -7.32
CA ILE A 244 -12.32 -13.10 -6.38
C ILE A 244 -13.33 -14.16 -5.97
N ASP A 245 -13.29 -14.56 -4.70
CA ASP A 245 -14.13 -15.61 -4.11
C ASP A 245 -15.53 -15.02 -3.80
N ASP A 246 -16.41 -15.03 -4.81
CA ASP A 246 -17.80 -14.51 -4.76
C ASP A 246 -18.74 -15.32 -3.81
N ASP A 247 -18.23 -16.40 -3.20
CA ASP A 247 -19.00 -17.43 -2.49
C ASP A 247 -19.59 -17.01 -1.13
N ARG A 248 -19.53 -15.72 -0.76
CA ARG A 248 -20.31 -15.20 0.37
C ARG A 248 -21.73 -14.79 0.01
N SER A 249 -22.11 -14.79 -1.26
CA SER A 249 -23.50 -14.54 -1.67
C SER A 249 -24.42 -15.77 -1.52
N ALA A 250 -23.89 -16.96 -1.20
CA ALA A 250 -24.67 -18.16 -0.95
C ALA A 250 -24.51 -18.67 0.49
N GLY A 251 -24.76 -17.81 1.48
CA GLY A 251 -25.04 -18.21 2.86
C GLY A 251 -26.36 -18.96 2.96
N GLY A 252 -26.41 -20.18 2.41
CA GLY A 252 -27.52 -21.11 2.54
C GLY A 252 -27.70 -21.51 4.00
N ILE A 253 -28.69 -20.91 4.66
CA ILE A 253 -29.21 -21.33 5.94
C ILE A 253 -29.69 -22.79 5.81
N ARG A 254 -28.84 -23.75 6.17
CA ARG A 254 -29.30 -25.12 6.46
C ARG A 254 -30.03 -25.10 7.79
N SER A 255 -31.35 -24.89 7.74
CA SER A 255 -32.24 -25.17 8.86
C SER A 255 -32.15 -26.65 9.19
N ARG A 256 -31.60 -26.95 10.37
CA ARG A 256 -31.55 -28.28 10.95
C ARG A 256 -32.94 -28.57 11.53
N ASN A 257 -33.82 -29.22 10.75
CA ASN A 257 -35.04 -29.79 11.30
C ASN A 257 -34.68 -31.04 12.10
N SER A 258 -34.86 -30.95 13.42
CA SER A 258 -34.94 -32.09 14.32
C SER A 258 -36.35 -32.67 14.27
N THR A 259 -36.46 -33.93 13.88
CA THR A 259 -37.53 -34.86 14.29
C THR A 259 -36.89 -35.97 15.08
#